data_AF-A0A1S3QSV4-F1
#
_entry.id   AF-A0A1S3QSV4-F1
#
_cell.length_a   1.000
_cell.length_b   1.000
_cell.length_c   1.000
_cell.angle_alpha   90.00
_cell.angle_beta   90.00
_cell.angle_gamma   90.00
#
_symmetry.space_group_name_H-M   'P 1'
#
loop_
_entity.id
_entity.type
_entity.pdbx_description
1 polymer ?
#
loop_
_entity_poly.entity_id
_entity_poly.type
_entity_poly.pdbx_seq_one_letter_code
_entity_poly.pdbx_strand_id
1 'polypeptide(L)'
;PSLSSLQPFYGLAAALKWFLTNFLLFLLEFNICGLWHSDRFAEAKPGFKASAQKKKGDILQPCDTEYPSFVYEPSIKETNSLIKCGRCQKMFVTQAVPDSNLLMLVVQADCDCSRQYPAITMEPKEVKYIL
;
A
#
# COMPACT_ATOMS: atom_id res chain seq x y z
N PRO A 1 -9.51 -68.83 -3.32
CA PRO A 1 -8.82 -68.45 -4.58
C PRO A 1 -9.61 -67.37 -5.32
N SER A 2 -9.46 -66.10 -4.92
CA SER A 2 -10.16 -64.98 -5.59
C SER A 2 -9.60 -63.62 -5.18
N LEU A 3 -8.27 -63.45 -5.22
CA LEU A 3 -7.65 -62.13 -4.96
C LEU A 3 -6.41 -61.89 -5.84
N SER A 4 -6.48 -62.25 -7.13
CA SER A 4 -5.38 -62.00 -8.08
C SER A 4 -5.74 -61.03 -9.20
N SER A 5 -7.01 -60.60 -9.32
CA SER A 5 -7.45 -59.76 -10.44
C SER A 5 -7.51 -58.24 -10.15
N LEU A 6 -7.37 -57.83 -8.89
CA LEU A 6 -7.58 -56.42 -8.48
C LEU A 6 -6.28 -55.60 -8.33
N GLN A 7 -5.11 -56.24 -8.23
CA GLN A 7 -3.81 -55.55 -8.08
C GLN A 7 -3.47 -54.52 -9.18
N PRO A 8 -3.69 -54.78 -10.48
CA PRO A 8 -3.42 -53.77 -11.51
C PRO A 8 -4.41 -52.59 -11.46
N PHE A 9 -5.65 -52.82 -11.04
CA PHE A 9 -6.65 -51.76 -10.87
C PHE A 9 -6.32 -50.81 -9.72
N TYR A 10 -5.74 -51.33 -8.62
CA TYR A 10 -5.25 -50.50 -7.53
C TYR A 10 -4.05 -49.64 -7.92
N GLY A 11 -3.14 -50.16 -8.75
CA GLY A 11 -2.02 -49.38 -9.31
C GLY A 11 -2.50 -48.25 -10.23
N LEU A 12 -3.46 -48.54 -11.11
CA LEU A 12 -4.08 -47.54 -11.98
C LEU A 12 -4.87 -46.49 -11.18
N ALA A 13 -5.61 -46.90 -10.15
CA ALA A 13 -6.33 -45.99 -9.26
C ALA A 13 -5.37 -45.09 -8.47
N ALA A 14 -4.23 -45.62 -8.02
CA ALA A 14 -3.20 -44.83 -7.35
C ALA A 14 -2.55 -43.80 -8.29
N ALA A 15 -2.22 -44.21 -9.52
CA ALA A 15 -1.68 -43.31 -10.54
C ALA A 15 -2.68 -42.23 -10.96
N LEU A 16 -3.95 -42.59 -11.14
CA LEU A 16 -5.04 -41.67 -11.46
C LEU A 16 -5.27 -40.69 -10.30
N LYS A 17 -5.29 -41.17 -9.05
CA LYS A 17 -5.43 -40.34 -7.86
C LYS A 17 -4.25 -39.36 -7.74
N TRP A 18 -3.02 -39.81 -7.97
CA TRP A 18 -1.85 -38.95 -7.98
C TRP A 18 -1.95 -37.88 -9.08
N PHE A 19 -2.29 -38.28 -10.31
CA PHE A 19 -2.47 -37.35 -11.43
C PHE A 19 -3.55 -36.30 -11.15
N LEU A 20 -4.72 -36.72 -10.66
CA LEU A 20 -5.81 -35.82 -10.29
C LEU A 20 -5.41 -34.86 -9.17
N THR A 21 -4.62 -35.31 -8.19
CA THR A 21 -4.14 -34.45 -7.10
C THR A 21 -3.22 -33.35 -7.63
N ASN A 22 -2.27 -33.71 -8.50
CA ASN A 22 -1.36 -32.73 -9.11
C ASN A 22 -2.09 -31.78 -10.07
N PHE A 23 -3.05 -32.29 -10.83
CA PHE A 23 -3.86 -31.47 -11.74
C PHE A 23 -4.75 -30.48 -10.97
N LEU A 24 -5.33 -30.88 -9.84
CA LEU A 24 -6.11 -29.97 -8.98
C LEU A 24 -5.24 -28.90 -8.33
N LEU A 25 -4.01 -29.22 -7.92
CA LEU A 25 -3.05 -28.22 -7.42
C LEU A 25 -2.66 -27.24 -8.51
N PHE A 26 -2.40 -27.71 -9.73
CA PHE A 26 -2.14 -26.86 -10.89
C PHE A 26 -3.34 -25.96 -11.21
N LEU A 27 -4.57 -26.50 -11.20
CA LEU A 27 -5.76 -25.68 -11.39
C LEU A 27 -5.97 -24.67 -10.25
N LEU A 28 -5.69 -25.02 -9.00
CA LEU A 28 -5.76 -24.09 -7.87
C LEU A 28 -4.75 -22.94 -8.03
N GLU A 29 -3.55 -23.25 -8.51
CA GLU A 29 -2.48 -22.29 -8.77
C GLU A 29 -2.81 -21.40 -9.99
N PHE A 30 -3.55 -21.91 -10.98
CA PHE A 30 -3.90 -21.18 -12.21
C PHE A 30 -5.28 -20.49 -12.22
N ASN A 31 -6.23 -20.87 -11.35
CA ASN A 31 -7.64 -20.50 -11.54
C ASN A 31 -8.35 -20.00 -10.28
N ILE A 32 -8.09 -18.76 -9.81
CA ILE A 32 -9.17 -17.87 -9.34
C ILE A 32 -8.86 -16.37 -9.57
N CYS A 33 -7.62 -15.88 -9.40
CA CYS A 33 -7.39 -14.42 -9.42
C CYS A 33 -7.21 -13.79 -10.82
N GLY A 34 -6.91 -14.58 -11.86
CA GLY A 34 -6.66 -14.06 -13.22
C GLY A 34 -7.82 -14.21 -14.21
N LEU A 35 -8.72 -15.19 -14.00
CA LEU A 35 -9.81 -15.51 -14.93
C LEU A 35 -11.16 -14.92 -14.50
N TRP A 36 -11.31 -14.52 -13.22
CA TRP A 36 -12.54 -13.91 -12.70
C TRP A 36 -12.57 -12.37 -12.80
N HIS A 37 -11.54 -11.73 -13.37
CA HIS A 37 -11.66 -10.34 -13.86
C HIS A 37 -12.05 -10.29 -15.35
N SER A 38 -12.91 -11.22 -15.76
CA SER A 38 -13.79 -11.01 -16.92
C SER A 38 -14.95 -10.10 -16.49
N ASP A 39 -14.64 -8.90 -15.99
CA ASP A 39 -15.62 -7.81 -15.97
C ASP A 39 -15.78 -7.34 -17.41
N ARG A 40 -16.70 -8.05 -18.05
CA ARG A 40 -17.46 -7.55 -19.18
C ARG A 40 -17.94 -6.16 -18.79
N PHE A 41 -17.52 -5.19 -19.58
CA PHE A 41 -18.16 -3.90 -19.71
C PHE A 41 -19.69 -4.00 -19.58
N ALA A 42 -20.26 -3.05 -18.84
CA ALA A 42 -21.67 -2.64 -18.74
C ALA A 42 -22.46 -3.11 -17.50
N GLU A 43 -22.63 -2.18 -16.55
CA GLU A 43 -23.90 -1.72 -15.96
C GLU A 43 -23.58 -0.58 -14.97
N ALA A 44 -23.48 0.68 -15.40
CA ALA A 44 -24.59 1.62 -15.55
C ALA A 44 -25.38 1.91 -14.25
N LYS A 45 -24.86 2.81 -13.40
CA LYS A 45 -25.73 3.79 -12.72
C LYS A 45 -25.92 4.98 -13.68
N PRO A 46 -27.15 5.46 -13.88
CA PRO A 46 -27.56 6.16 -15.10
C PRO A 46 -27.10 7.62 -15.02
N GLY A 47 -26.26 8.05 -15.96
CA GLY A 47 -25.92 9.46 -15.99
C GLY A 47 -24.71 9.89 -16.80
N PHE A 48 -24.37 9.27 -17.93
CA PHE A 48 -24.03 10.01 -19.15
C PHE A 48 -23.74 9.05 -20.30
N LYS A 49 -24.02 9.54 -21.50
CA LYS A 49 -24.23 8.77 -22.72
C LYS A 49 -23.01 7.94 -23.14
N ALA A 50 -23.31 6.74 -23.64
CA ALA A 50 -22.42 5.98 -24.50
C ALA A 50 -21.92 6.85 -25.66
N SER A 51 -20.60 6.94 -25.79
CA SER A 51 -19.98 7.15 -27.09
C SER A 51 -18.70 6.34 -27.13
N ALA A 52 -18.72 5.26 -27.89
CA ALA A 52 -17.52 4.74 -28.53
C ALA A 52 -16.89 5.90 -29.31
N GLN A 53 -15.89 6.52 -28.70
CA GLN A 53 -15.05 7.53 -29.31
C GLN A 53 -13.65 7.11 -28.95
N LYS A 54 -12.93 6.60 -29.96
CA LYS A 54 -11.48 6.69 -30.04
C LYS A 54 -11.12 8.18 -29.81
N LYS A 55 -10.94 8.58 -28.57
CA LYS A 55 -10.30 9.84 -28.18
C LYS A 55 -8.94 9.42 -27.64
N LYS A 56 -7.90 9.65 -28.45
CA LYS A 56 -7.11 10.89 -28.44
C LYS A 56 -6.33 10.88 -27.14
N GLY A 57 -5.01 10.66 -27.25
CA GLY A 57 -4.06 10.48 -26.15
C GLY A 57 -4.42 11.29 -24.91
N ASP A 58 -5.22 10.67 -24.04
CA ASP A 58 -5.27 11.07 -22.65
C ASP A 58 -3.99 10.49 -22.08
N ILE A 59 -3.04 11.40 -21.85
CA ILE A 59 -1.89 11.17 -21.01
C ILE A 59 -2.43 10.49 -19.77
N LEU A 60 -2.09 9.20 -19.58
CA LEU A 60 -2.37 8.45 -18.37
C LEU A 60 -1.91 9.34 -17.21
N GLN A 61 -2.88 9.91 -16.49
CA GLN A 61 -2.59 10.75 -15.36
C GLN A 61 -1.93 9.82 -14.33
N PRO A 62 -0.71 10.10 -13.88
CA PRO A 62 0.00 9.18 -13.02
C PRO A 62 -0.76 8.97 -11.72
N CYS A 63 -1.20 7.74 -11.48
CA CYS A 63 -1.89 7.29 -10.28
C CYS A 63 -0.93 7.02 -9.11
N ASP A 64 0.36 7.28 -9.31
CA ASP A 64 1.38 7.01 -8.31
C ASP A 64 1.23 8.01 -7.16
N THR A 65 1.11 7.48 -5.96
CA THR A 65 0.94 8.27 -4.73
C THR A 65 2.19 8.14 -3.88
N GLU A 66 2.75 9.28 -3.50
CA GLU A 66 3.84 9.37 -2.53
C GLU A 66 3.29 9.67 -1.14
N TYR A 67 3.78 8.92 -0.16
CA TYR A 67 3.42 9.08 1.24
C TYR A 67 4.58 9.73 1.99
N PRO A 68 4.38 10.90 2.63
CA PRO A 68 5.42 11.50 3.44
C PRO A 68 5.73 10.59 4.64
N SER A 69 7.01 10.35 4.92
CA SER A 69 7.47 9.61 6.09
C SER A 69 8.54 10.41 6.84
N PHE A 70 8.50 10.35 8.17
CA PHE A 70 9.44 11.05 9.06
C PHE A 70 10.13 10.02 9.94
N VAL A 71 11.46 10.09 10.00
CA VAL A 71 12.29 9.24 10.84
C VAL A 71 13.13 10.13 11.74
N TYR A 72 13.20 9.78 13.02
CA TYR A 72 14.05 10.49 13.98
C TYR A 72 15.51 10.06 13.83
N GLU A 73 16.41 11.05 13.72
CA GLU A 73 17.85 10.84 13.60
C GLU A 73 18.54 11.02 14.97
N PRO A 74 19.05 9.95 15.60
CA PRO A 74 19.58 9.98 16.97
C PRO A 74 20.99 10.60 17.08
N SER A 75 21.61 11.00 15.97
CA SER A 75 22.88 11.73 15.97
C SER A 75 22.81 13.06 16.74
N ILE A 76 21.59 13.56 17.00
CA ILE A 76 21.30 14.77 17.74
C ILE A 76 20.73 14.38 19.10
N LYS A 77 21.63 14.14 20.08
CA LYS A 77 21.28 13.59 21.40
C LYS A 77 20.41 14.49 22.28
N GLU A 78 20.38 15.79 21.98
CA GLU A 78 19.49 16.79 22.56
C GLU A 78 19.77 18.10 21.83
N THR A 79 18.78 18.68 21.18
CA THR A 79 18.90 20.04 20.68
C THR A 79 17.95 20.92 21.46
N ASN A 80 18.51 21.76 22.33
CA ASN A 80 17.87 23.01 22.77
C ASN A 80 17.61 23.84 21.52
N SER A 81 16.46 23.59 20.91
CA SER A 81 16.12 24.07 19.60
C SER A 81 15.29 25.32 19.73
N LEU A 82 15.54 26.26 18.84
CA LEU A 82 14.88 27.55 18.82
C LEU A 82 14.30 27.79 17.43
N ILE A 83 12.99 27.97 17.35
CA ILE A 83 12.31 28.36 16.11
C ILE A 83 11.93 29.84 16.16
N LYS A 84 12.27 30.60 15.11
CA LYS A 84 11.92 32.01 14.99
C LYS A 84 10.63 32.15 14.19
N CYS A 85 9.62 32.80 14.76
CA CYS A 85 8.30 32.94 14.16
C CYS A 85 7.99 34.41 13.81
N GLY A 86 9.02 35.13 13.35
CA GLY A 86 8.96 36.56 13.06
C GLY A 86 9.50 37.40 14.22
N ARG A 87 8.61 37.99 15.03
CA ARG A 87 8.98 38.89 16.15
C ARG A 87 9.25 38.18 17.48
N CYS A 88 8.95 36.89 17.56
CA CYS A 88 9.17 36.06 18.74
C CYS A 88 10.00 34.83 18.37
N GLN A 89 10.50 34.16 19.40
CA GLN A 89 11.19 32.89 19.29
C GLN A 89 10.51 31.89 20.23
N LYS A 90 10.43 30.63 19.79
CA LYS A 90 9.83 29.54 20.56
C LYS A 90 10.89 28.48 20.79
N MET A 91 11.17 28.19 22.04
CA MET A 91 12.14 27.19 22.43
C MET A 91 11.46 25.84 22.60
N PHE A 92 12.14 24.78 22.17
CA PHE A 92 11.71 23.42 22.40
C PHE A 92 12.91 22.51 22.68
N VAL A 93 12.65 21.46 23.43
CA VAL A 93 13.63 20.41 23.74
C VAL A 93 12.99 19.08 23.33
N THR A 94 13.73 18.29 22.57
CA THR A 94 13.32 16.95 22.16
C THR A 94 14.25 15.92 22.78
N GLN A 95 13.69 14.95 23.48
CA GLN A 95 14.43 13.88 24.15
C GLN A 95 13.89 12.53 23.72
N ALA A 96 14.79 11.59 23.43
CA ALA A 96 14.40 10.20 23.18
C ALA A 96 14.08 9.50 24.49
N VAL A 97 12.97 8.74 24.51
CA VAL A 97 12.62 7.90 25.65
C VAL A 97 13.41 6.60 25.54
N PRO A 98 14.21 6.22 26.56
CA PRO A 98 15.08 5.05 26.49
C PRO A 98 14.27 3.78 26.23
N ASP A 99 14.91 2.83 25.52
CA ASP A 99 14.34 1.53 25.18
C ASP A 99 13.01 1.58 24.41
N SER A 100 12.76 2.66 23.66
CA SER A 100 11.53 2.84 22.90
C SER A 100 11.74 3.63 21.60
N ASN A 101 10.71 3.69 20.76
CA ASN A 101 10.64 4.56 19.57
C ASN A 101 9.95 5.91 19.86
N LEU A 102 9.74 6.25 21.12
CA LEU A 102 9.01 7.46 21.53
C LEU A 102 9.96 8.65 21.72
N LEU A 103 9.44 9.84 21.43
CA LEU A 103 10.10 11.11 21.66
C LEU A 103 9.25 11.98 22.58
N MET A 104 9.89 12.59 23.58
CA MET A 104 9.29 13.61 24.41
C MET A 104 9.65 14.98 23.85
N LEU A 105 8.64 15.77 23.49
CA LEU A 105 8.79 17.15 23.01
C LEU A 105 8.24 18.11 24.05
N VAL A 106 9.11 18.95 24.61
CA VAL A 106 8.75 20.01 25.56
C VAL A 106 8.85 21.34 24.85
N VAL A 107 7.79 22.15 24.90
CA VAL A 107 7.68 23.40 24.15
C VAL A 107 7.23 24.53 25.07
N GLN A 108 7.87 25.69 24.96
CA GLN A 108 7.41 26.90 25.65
C GLN A 108 6.15 27.48 24.98
N ALA A 109 5.18 27.91 25.78
CA ALA A 109 3.87 28.37 25.30
C ALA A 109 3.81 29.89 25.03
N ASP A 110 4.97 30.53 24.91
CA ASP A 110 5.09 32.00 24.98
C ASP A 110 4.79 32.69 23.64
N CYS A 111 4.68 31.90 22.55
CA CYS A 111 4.35 32.42 21.23
C CYS A 111 3.59 31.42 20.34
N ASP A 112 2.67 31.95 19.52
CA ASP A 112 1.96 31.21 18.47
C ASP A 112 2.65 31.39 17.10
N CYS A 113 3.11 30.26 16.55
CA CYS A 113 3.85 30.18 15.29
C CYS A 113 3.01 29.66 14.13
N SER A 114 1.72 29.37 14.36
CA SER A 114 0.85 28.66 13.40
C SER A 114 0.64 29.44 12.10
N ARG A 115 0.80 30.77 12.12
CA ARG A 115 0.72 31.60 10.91
C ARG A 115 1.93 31.45 9.98
N GLN A 116 3.11 31.16 10.52
CA GLN A 116 4.34 31.09 9.73
C GLN A 116 4.65 29.67 9.29
N TYR A 117 4.29 28.68 10.11
CA TYR A 117 4.49 27.27 9.82
C TYR A 117 3.12 26.58 9.76
N PRO A 118 2.62 26.26 8.55
CA PRO A 118 1.35 25.53 8.42
C PRO A 118 1.49 24.12 8.98
N ALA A 119 0.35 23.52 9.32
CA ALA A 119 0.31 22.13 9.74
C ALA A 119 0.85 21.21 8.63
N ILE A 120 1.76 20.31 8.99
CA ILE A 120 2.25 19.28 8.08
C ILE A 120 1.18 18.19 8.00
N THR A 121 0.67 17.94 6.80
CA THR A 121 -0.33 16.89 6.54
C THR A 121 0.36 15.59 6.15
N MET A 122 -0.18 14.47 6.61
CA MET A 122 0.27 13.11 6.24
C MET A 122 -0.53 12.55 5.05
N GLU A 123 -1.12 13.43 4.25
CA GLU A 123 -1.96 13.03 3.12
C GLU A 123 -1.10 12.58 1.93
N PRO A 124 -1.54 11.53 1.20
CA PRO A 124 -0.84 11.08 0.01
C PRO A 124 -0.86 12.18 -1.05
N LYS A 125 0.27 12.36 -1.73
CA LYS A 125 0.39 13.29 -2.86
C LYS A 125 0.56 12.54 -4.16
N GLU A 126 -0.17 12.95 -5.18
CA GLU A 126 -0.03 12.40 -6.52
C GLU A 126 1.27 12.87 -7.17
N VAL A 127 2.03 11.93 -7.71
CA VAL A 127 3.30 12.19 -8.38
C VAL A 127 3.01 12.55 -9.83
N LYS A 128 3.20 13.82 -10.18
CA LYS A 128 3.14 14.25 -11.59
C LYS A 128 4.50 14.08 -12.25
N TYR A 129 4.66 13.03 -13.08
CA TYR A 129 5.83 12.93 -13.94
C TYR A 129 5.79 14.04 -15.00
N ILE A 130 6.78 14.91 -14.96
CA ILE A 130 7.04 15.87 -16.04
C ILE A 130 7.91 15.11 -17.05
N LEU A 131 7.29 14.61 -18.11
CA LEU A 131 7.96 14.07 -19.30
C LEU A 131 8.20 15.19 -20.31
#